data_AF-A0A838TZE5-F1
#
_entry.id   AF-A0A838TZE5-F1
#
_cell.length_a   1.000
_cell.length_b   1.000
_cell.length_c   1.000
_cell.angle_alpha   90.00
_cell.angle_beta   90.00
_cell.angle_gamma   90.00
#
_symmetry.space_group_name_H-M   'P 1'
#
loop_
_entity.id
_entity.type
_entity.pdbx_description
1 polymer ?
#
loop_
_entity_poly.entity_id
_entity_poly.type
_entity_poly.pdbx_seq_one_letter_code
_entity_poly.pdbx_strand_id
1 'polypeptide(L)' 'MKSLHMVAFVLLVIGGLNWLLVAFGYNLVDKLLGVGSTASMVVYVLVGLSAIYEAATHKANCRNCVSQKM' A
#
# COMPACT_ATOMS: atom_id res chain seq x y z
N MET A 1 -13.40 2.72 12.72
CA MET A 1 -11.98 2.65 12.30
C MET A 1 -11.78 3.32 10.93
N LYS A 2 -12.07 4.62 10.78
CA LYS A 2 -11.95 5.31 9.47
C LYS A 2 -10.49 5.64 9.12
N SER A 3 -9.72 6.09 10.12
CA SER A 3 -8.31 6.46 9.93
C SER A 3 -7.44 5.27 9.53
N LEU A 4 -7.67 4.08 10.11
CA LEU A 4 -6.87 2.89 9.78
C LEU A 4 -7.11 2.42 8.33
N HIS A 5 -8.35 2.54 7.82
CA HIS A 5 -8.67 2.23 6.44
C HIS A 5 -8.00 3.23 5.48
N MET A 6 -8.03 4.53 5.79
CA MET A 6 -7.37 5.55 4.97
C MET A 6 -5.85 5.39 4.94
N VAL A 7 -5.23 5.07 6.09
CA VAL A 7 -3.78 4.80 6.17
C VAL A 7 -3.40 3.55 5.37
N ALA A 8 -4.17 2.46 5.49
CA ALA A 8 -3.95 1.25 4.70
C ALA A 8 -4.09 1.51 3.19
N PHE A 9 -5.09 2.31 2.79
CA PHE A 9 -5.29 2.72 1.40
C PHE A 9 -4.13 3.55 0.85
N VAL A 10 -3.67 4.54 1.61
CA VAL A 10 -2.52 5.35 1.22
C VAL A 10 -1.25 4.49 1.11
N LEU A 11 -1.00 3.59 2.08
CA LEU A 11 0.13 2.65 2.00
C LEU A 11 0.04 1.74 0.78
N LEU A 12 -1.15 1.22 0.47
CA LEU A 12 -1.37 0.38 -0.71
C LEU A 12 -1.11 1.16 -1.99
N VAL A 13 -1.66 2.37 -2.12
CA VAL A 13 -1.45 3.22 -3.31
C VAL A 13 0.03 3.53 -3.50
N ILE A 14 0.76 3.92 -2.44
CA ILE A 14 2.19 4.22 -2.53
C ILE A 14 2.99 2.96 -2.89
N GLY A 15 2.69 1.82 -2.25
CA GLY A 15 3.35 0.54 -2.53
C GLY A 15 3.07 0.02 -3.94
N GLY A 16 1.84 0.17 -4.42
CA GLY A 16 1.42 -0.17 -5.78
C GLY A 16 2.06 0.74 -6.83
N LEU A 17 2.19 2.05 -6.55
CA LEU A 17 2.95 2.96 -7.40
C LEU A 17 4.42 2.53 -7.46
N ASN A 18 5.05 2.21 -6.32
CA ASN A 18 6.42 1.70 -6.32
C ASN A 18 6.53 0.43 -7.18
N TRP A 19 5.59 -0.51 -7.07
CA TRP A 19 5.57 -1.73 -7.90
C TRP A 19 5.46 -1.41 -9.39
N LEU A 20 4.65 -0.41 -9.76
CA LEU A 20 4.60 0.07 -11.13
C LEU A 20 5.96 0.61 -11.57
N LEU A 21 6.61 1.45 -10.76
CA LEU A 21 7.97 1.93 -11.04
C LEU A 21 8.97 0.75 -11.17
N VAL A 22 8.83 -0.31 -10.35
CA VAL A 22 9.64 -1.53 -10.45
C VAL A 22 9.49 -2.18 -11.83
N ALA A 23 8.27 -2.25 -12.35
CA ALA A 23 8.01 -2.79 -13.69
C ALA A 23 8.68 -1.94 -14.80
N PHE A 24 8.89 -0.64 -14.55
CA PHE A 24 9.69 0.24 -15.41
C PHE A 24 11.19 0.22 -15.09
N GLY A 25 11.66 -0.71 -14.26
CA GLY A 25 13.07 -0.85 -13.89
C GLY A 25 13.57 0.13 -12.83
N TYR A 26 12.67 0.86 -12.17
CA TYR A 26 13.01 1.83 -11.13
C TYR A 26 12.45 1.39 -9.77
N ASN A 27 13.33 1.02 -8.84
CA ASN A 27 12.96 0.60 -7.50
C ASN A 27 13.27 1.70 -6.48
N LEU A 28 12.26 2.48 -6.07
CA LEU A 28 12.48 3.59 -5.14
C LEU A 28 12.82 3.08 -3.73
N VAL A 29 12.13 2.04 -3.27
CA VAL A 29 12.38 1.37 -1.97
C VAL A 29 13.82 0.88 -1.89
N ASP A 30 14.25 0.17 -2.92
CA ASP A 30 15.58 -0.43 -3.02
C ASP A 30 16.69 0.64 -3.19
N LYS A 31 16.39 1.77 -3.84
CA LYS A 31 17.29 2.93 -3.90
C LYS A 31 17.48 3.63 -2.56
N LEU A 32 16.45 3.69 -1.73
CA LEU A 32 16.48 4.35 -0.42
C LEU A 32 17.07 3.45 0.67
N LEU A 33 16.73 2.16 0.65
CA LEU A 33 17.07 1.20 1.72
C LEU A 33 18.20 0.22 1.35
N GLY A 34 18.63 0.22 0.09
CA GLY A 34 19.66 -0.68 -0.42
C GLY A 34 19.07 -1.94 -1.07
N VAL A 35 19.72 -2.35 -2.16
CA VAL A 35 19.32 -3.52 -2.94
C VAL A 35 19.49 -4.80 -2.14
N GLY A 36 18.41 -5.56 -1.96
CA GLY A 36 18.43 -6.82 -1.20
C GLY A 36 18.51 -6.66 0.32
N SER A 37 18.32 -5.44 0.84
CA SER A 37 18.26 -5.19 2.28
C SER A 37 17.02 -5.84 2.91
N THR A 38 17.17 -6.38 4.12
CA THR A 38 16.06 -6.89 4.95
C THR A 38 14.97 -5.82 5.14
N ALA A 39 15.35 -4.54 5.18
CA ALA A 39 14.42 -3.42 5.27
C ALA A 39 13.49 -3.31 4.05
N SER A 40 14.01 -3.48 2.83
CA SER A 40 13.22 -3.49 1.59
C SER A 40 12.19 -4.63 1.59
N MET A 41 12.60 -5.80 2.07
CA MET A 41 11.73 -6.97 2.21
C MET A 41 10.58 -6.72 3.19
N VAL A 42 10.85 -6.09 4.34
CA VAL A 42 9.82 -5.71 5.32
C VAL A 42 8.81 -4.76 4.69
N VAL A 43 9.27 -3.76 3.92
CA VAL A 43 8.37 -2.84 3.21
C VAL A 43 7.47 -3.59 2.23
N TYR A 44 8.00 -4.51 1.43
CA TYR A 44 7.19 -5.30 0.49
C TYR A 44 6.15 -6.18 1.19
N VAL A 45 6.51 -6.79 2.32
CA VAL A 45 5.57 -7.56 3.14
C VAL A 45 4.46 -6.67 3.69
N LEU A 46 4.78 -5.49 4.21
CA LEU A 46 3.78 -4.54 4.72
C LEU A 46 2.84 -4.02 3.62
N VAL A 47 3.36 -3.75 2.43
CA VAL A 47 2.55 -3.37 1.26
C VAL A 47 1.62 -4.50 0.86
N GLY A 48 2.12 -5.74 0.78
CA GLY A 48 1.31 -6.92 0.46
C GLY A 48 0.21 -7.19 1.49
N LEU A 49 0.52 -7.07 2.78
CA LEU A 49 -0.47 -7.18 3.86
C LEU A 49 -1.53 -6.08 3.80
N SER A 50 -1.12 -4.84 3.46
CA SER A 50 -2.04 -3.73 3.24
C SER A 50 -2.97 -4.00 2.05
N ALA A 51 -2.44 -4.58 0.98
CA ALA A 51 -3.22 -4.97 -0.19
C ALA A 51 -4.24 -6.07 0.11
N ILE A 52 -3.86 -7.10 0.86
CA ILE A 52 -4.77 -8.17 1.30
C ILE A 52 -5.84 -7.59 2.24
N TYR A 53 -5.45 -6.74 3.19
CA TYR A 53 -6.37 -6.11 4.12
C TYR A 53 -7.41 -5.27 3.38
N GLU A 54 -6.98 -4.42 2.45
CA GLU A 54 -7.91 -3.66 1.62
C GLU A 54 -8.76 -4.57 0.75
N ALA A 55 -8.19 -5.53 0.01
CA ALA A 55 -8.98 -6.43 -0.83
C ALA A 55 -10.05 -7.20 -0.04
N ALA A 56 -9.73 -7.64 1.18
CA ALA A 56 -10.67 -8.33 2.06
C ALA A 56 -11.71 -7.39 2.70
N THR A 57 -11.34 -6.15 3.03
CA THR A 57 -12.19 -5.23 3.81
C THR A 57 -12.91 -4.19 2.94
N HIS A 58 -12.46 -3.96 1.70
CA HIS A 58 -12.97 -2.92 0.80
C HIS A 58 -14.44 -3.12 0.46
N LYS A 59 -14.91 -4.36 0.27
CA LYS A 59 -16.34 -4.64 0.01
C LYS A 59 -17.24 -4.26 1.20
N ALA A 60 -16.73 -4.34 2.43
CA ALA A 60 -17.46 -3.95 3.65
C ALA A 60 -17.36 -2.44 3.94
N ASN A 61 -16.25 -1.79 3.57
CA ASN A 61 -15.99 -0.36 3.81
C ASN A 61 -16.40 0.57 2.66
N CYS A 62 -16.85 0.04 1.51
CA CYS A 62 -17.27 0.82 0.33
C CYS A 62 -18.31 1.92 0.67
N ARG A 63 -19.14 1.70 1.70
CA ARG A 63 -20.14 2.66 2.20
C ARG A 63 -19.53 3.89 2.90
N ASN A 64 -18.28 3.82 3.36
CA ASN A 64 -17.59 4.93 4.01
C ASN A 64 -16.84 5.85 3.02
N CYS A 65 -16.57 5.41 1.78
CA CYS A 65 -15.99 6.27 0.73
C CYS A 65 -17.06 7.17 0.08
N VAL A 66 -18.30 6.70 -0.06
CA VAL A 66 -19.43 7.48 -0.59
C VAL A 66 -20.00 8.48 0.43
N SER A 67 -19.96 8.14 1.73
CA SER A 67 -20.61 8.95 2.80
C SER A 67 -19.71 10.02 3.43
N GLN A 68 -18.59 10.38 2.79
CA GLN A 68 -17.83 11.60 3.12
C GLN A 68 -18.12 12.70 2.09
N LYS A 69 -19.37 12.75 1.62
CA LYS A 69 -19.96 14.00 1.12
C LYS A 69 -20.51 14.72 2.34
N MET A 70 -19.71 15.62 2.90
CA MET A 70 -20.23 16.70 3.75
C MET A 70 -20.36 17.93 2.87
#